data_AF-A0AAD1H1R5-F1
#
_entry.id   AF-A0AAD1H1R5-F1
#
_cell.length_a   1.000
_cell.length_b   1.000
_cell.length_c   1.000
_cell.angle_alpha   90.00
_cell.angle_beta   90.00
_cell.angle_gamma   90.00
#
_symmetry.space_group_name_H-M   'P 1'
#
loop_
_entity.id
_entity.type
_entity.pdbx_description
1 polymer ?
#
loop_
_entity_poly.entity_id
_entity_poly.type
_entity_poly.pdbx_seq_one_letter_code
_entity_poly.pdbx_strand_id
1 'polypeptide(L)'
;MLYPPSVPGKKTALAAVAILLSGCVRSSDIAATVTSTVQPVITKTVTVTYTPPAVPVPKTVMETDGTYRVGTDIVLGTYRSAGRSSQGESDCYWARLNSLNPTDIIDNNISIGPQVVALQPSDAAFLTHSCQPWQKTD
;
A
#
# COMPACT_ATOMS: atom_id res chain seq x y z
N MET A 1 17.00 -15.05 -26.57
CA MET A 1 17.13 -15.91 -25.36
C MET A 1 18.54 -15.77 -24.85
N LEU A 2 18.69 -15.34 -23.60
CA LEU A 2 19.68 -15.79 -22.61
C LEU A 2 19.74 -14.72 -21.52
N TYR A 3 19.07 -15.02 -20.42
CA TYR A 3 19.07 -14.27 -19.17
C TYR A 3 20.38 -14.58 -18.43
N PRO A 4 21.21 -13.61 -18.02
CA PRO A 4 22.26 -13.88 -17.06
C PRO A 4 21.68 -13.92 -15.62
N PRO A 5 22.19 -14.81 -14.75
CA PRO A 5 21.66 -15.00 -13.41
C PRO A 5 22.12 -13.94 -12.41
N SER A 6 21.23 -13.61 -11.48
CA SER A 6 21.46 -12.81 -10.28
C SER A 6 22.36 -13.54 -9.28
N VAL A 7 23.32 -12.82 -8.68
CA VAL A 7 24.03 -13.27 -7.46
C VAL A 7 24.03 -12.15 -6.40
N PRO A 8 23.81 -12.46 -5.11
CA PRO A 8 23.52 -11.49 -4.06
C PRO A 8 24.80 -10.95 -3.38
N GLY A 9 24.89 -9.63 -3.24
CA GLY A 9 25.96 -8.95 -2.50
C GLY A 9 25.71 -8.91 -1.00
N LYS A 10 26.50 -9.68 -0.23
CA LYS A 10 26.56 -9.63 1.23
C LYS A 10 27.63 -8.63 1.68
N LYS A 11 27.29 -7.90 2.74
CA LYS A 11 27.99 -6.80 3.41
C LYS A 11 29.41 -7.17 3.90
N THR A 12 30.35 -6.23 3.82
CA THR A 12 31.33 -5.95 4.89
C THR A 12 32.08 -4.64 4.63
N ALA A 13 32.10 -3.77 5.63
CA ALA A 13 33.01 -2.62 5.74
C ALA A 13 34.38 -3.08 6.30
N LEU A 14 35.43 -2.24 6.16
CA LEU A 14 36.44 -1.89 7.19
C LEU A 14 37.54 -0.98 6.59
N ALA A 15 38.20 -0.23 7.48
CA ALA A 15 38.87 1.05 7.25
C ALA A 15 40.42 1.00 7.31
N ALA A 16 41.05 2.13 6.91
CA ALA A 16 42.35 2.72 7.35
C ALA A 16 43.68 2.03 6.91
N VAL A 17 44.87 2.65 6.77
CA VAL A 17 45.47 4.02 6.76
C VAL A 17 46.97 3.86 6.32
N ALA A 18 47.49 4.78 5.48
CA ALA A 18 48.88 5.33 5.29
C ALA A 18 50.15 4.41 5.21
N ILE A 19 51.26 4.72 4.49
CA ILE A 19 52.32 5.74 4.77
C ILE A 19 53.44 5.71 3.67
N LEU A 20 53.78 6.88 3.06
CA LEU A 20 55.10 7.53 2.73
C LEU A 20 56.23 6.82 1.88
N LEU A 21 57.17 7.43 1.11
CA LEU A 21 57.77 8.77 0.82
C LEU A 21 58.32 8.80 -0.64
N SER A 22 58.51 9.94 -1.35
CA SER A 22 59.80 10.69 -1.49
C SER A 22 59.65 11.88 -2.48
N GLY A 23 60.30 13.04 -2.20
CA GLY A 23 60.13 14.38 -2.84
C GLY A 23 60.70 14.58 -4.28
N CYS A 24 60.78 15.78 -4.91
CA CYS A 24 60.99 17.16 -4.45
C CYS A 24 60.63 18.25 -5.52
N VAL A 25 60.18 19.43 -5.04
CA VAL A 25 60.60 20.83 -5.38
C VAL A 25 60.10 21.62 -6.64
N ARG A 26 59.33 22.69 -6.29
CA ARG A 26 59.24 24.11 -6.76
C ARG A 26 58.72 24.49 -8.17
N SER A 27 57.60 25.23 -8.18
CA SER A 27 57.50 26.53 -8.86
C SER A 27 56.27 27.34 -8.41
N SER A 28 56.56 28.57 -7.96
CA SER A 28 55.79 29.81 -8.04
C SER A 28 54.33 29.88 -7.55
N ASP A 29 54.15 30.63 -6.46
CA ASP A 29 52.88 31.17 -6.00
C ASP A 29 52.14 31.95 -7.08
N ILE A 30 50.95 31.49 -7.48
CA ILE A 30 49.85 32.34 -7.95
C ILE A 30 48.57 31.84 -7.27
N ALA A 31 48.28 32.38 -6.09
CA ALA A 31 46.98 32.23 -5.46
C ALA A 31 45.96 33.03 -6.29
N ALA A 32 45.22 32.36 -7.16
CA ALA A 32 44.08 32.94 -7.84
C ALA A 32 42.90 33.02 -6.86
N THR A 33 42.72 34.18 -6.23
CA THR A 33 41.54 34.46 -5.40
C THR A 33 40.32 34.65 -6.30
N VAL A 34 39.51 33.61 -6.47
CA VAL A 34 38.21 33.71 -7.14
C VAL A 34 37.21 34.31 -6.16
N THR A 35 37.02 35.62 -6.25
CA THR A 35 35.98 36.33 -5.49
C THR A 35 34.68 36.21 -6.29
N SER A 36 33.81 35.27 -5.89
CA SER A 36 32.48 35.13 -6.46
C SER A 36 31.50 35.99 -5.67
N THR A 37 31.07 37.09 -6.27
CA THR A 37 30.08 38.00 -5.69
C THR A 37 28.69 37.37 -5.76
N VAL A 38 28.14 36.98 -4.60
CA VAL A 38 26.78 36.43 -4.48
C VAL A 38 25.76 37.56 -4.64
N GLN A 39 25.00 37.56 -5.73
CA GLN A 39 23.88 38.50 -5.95
C GLN A 39 22.69 38.14 -5.02
N PRO A 40 21.84 39.09 -4.62
CA PRO A 40 20.63 38.78 -3.87
C PRO A 40 19.66 37.98 -4.76
N VAL A 41 19.49 36.70 -4.48
CA VAL A 41 18.47 35.86 -5.12
C VAL A 41 17.11 36.34 -4.62
N ILE A 42 16.30 36.94 -5.51
CA ILE A 42 14.90 37.24 -5.22
C ILE A 42 14.10 35.93 -5.32
N THR A 43 13.96 35.24 -4.20
CA THR A 43 13.20 34.00 -4.09
C THR A 43 11.71 34.32 -4.00
N LYS A 44 10.95 34.07 -5.08
CA LYS A 44 9.49 34.02 -5.02
C LYS A 44 9.07 32.68 -4.40
N THR A 45 8.56 32.72 -3.16
CA THR A 45 7.91 31.57 -2.55
C THR A 45 6.54 31.38 -3.19
N VAL A 46 6.40 30.33 -4.01
CA VAL A 46 5.10 29.88 -4.50
C VAL A 46 4.55 28.89 -3.49
N THR A 47 3.58 29.33 -2.69
CA THR A 47 2.85 28.44 -1.79
C THR A 47 1.86 27.63 -2.62
N VAL A 48 2.21 26.37 -2.90
CA VAL A 48 1.27 25.41 -3.50
C VAL A 48 0.48 24.78 -2.37
N THR A 49 -0.79 25.16 -2.24
CA THR A 49 -1.72 24.50 -1.32
C THR A 49 -2.14 23.16 -1.93
N TYR A 50 -1.47 22.08 -1.53
CA TYR A 50 -1.93 20.72 -1.82
C TYR A 50 -2.97 20.32 -0.77
N THR A 51 -4.24 20.21 -1.18
CA THR A 51 -5.25 19.55 -0.36
C THR A 51 -4.93 18.05 -0.40
N PRO A 52 -4.61 17.40 0.73
CA PRO A 52 -4.41 15.96 0.75
C PRO A 52 -5.66 15.26 0.20
N PRO A 53 -5.52 14.17 -0.57
CA PRO A 53 -6.67 13.39 -1.01
C PRO A 53 -7.45 12.96 0.24
N ALA A 54 -8.76 13.12 0.20
CA ALA A 54 -9.61 12.65 1.29
C ALA A 54 -9.34 11.15 1.51
N VAL A 55 -8.95 10.77 2.72
CA VAL A 55 -8.83 9.37 3.10
C VAL A 55 -10.26 8.78 3.08
N PRO A 56 -10.54 7.75 2.27
CA PRO A 56 -11.86 7.15 2.23
C PRO A 56 -12.24 6.62 3.61
N VAL A 57 -13.42 6.98 4.10
CA VAL A 57 -13.97 6.44 5.34
C VAL A 57 -14.47 5.00 5.07
N PRO A 58 -14.14 4.02 5.92
CA PRO A 58 -14.66 2.65 5.76
C PRO A 58 -16.19 2.64 5.77
N LYS A 59 -16.78 1.86 4.88
CA LYS A 59 -18.23 1.82 4.64
C LYS A 59 -18.94 0.85 5.60
N THR A 60 -20.24 1.05 5.75
CA THR A 60 -21.16 0.12 6.45
C THR A 60 -22.08 -0.63 5.49
N VAL A 61 -21.96 -0.37 4.18
CA VAL A 61 -22.75 -0.98 3.12
C VAL A 61 -21.82 -1.43 1.98
N MET A 62 -22.04 -2.65 1.49
CA MET A 62 -21.37 -3.22 0.32
C MET A 62 -22.40 -3.44 -0.77
N GLU A 63 -22.44 -2.56 -1.76
CA GLU A 63 -23.45 -2.58 -2.83
C GLU A 63 -23.02 -3.42 -4.04
N THR A 64 -21.72 -3.68 -4.17
CA THR A 64 -21.14 -4.38 -5.32
C THR A 64 -20.41 -5.64 -4.90
N ASP A 65 -20.26 -6.54 -5.84
CA ASP A 65 -19.36 -7.68 -5.70
C ASP A 65 -17.90 -7.22 -5.55
N GLY A 66 -17.08 -8.09 -4.97
CA GLY A 66 -15.65 -7.89 -4.84
C GLY A 66 -15.10 -8.30 -3.48
N THR A 67 -13.85 -7.90 -3.25
CA THR A 67 -13.13 -8.13 -2.00
C THR A 67 -12.94 -6.82 -1.26
N TYR A 68 -13.42 -6.76 -0.03
CA TYR A 68 -13.36 -5.60 0.85
C TYR A 68 -12.38 -5.85 1.99
N ARG A 69 -11.37 -4.99 2.16
CA ARG A 69 -10.48 -5.02 3.33
C ARG A 69 -11.24 -4.61 4.57
N VAL A 70 -11.26 -5.48 5.57
CA VAL A 70 -11.90 -5.19 6.85
C VAL A 70 -11.08 -4.13 7.59
N GLY A 71 -11.75 -3.14 8.16
CA GLY A 71 -11.14 -1.99 8.83
C GLY A 71 -10.60 -0.89 7.89
N THR A 72 -10.54 -1.13 6.58
CA THR A 72 -10.10 -0.14 5.57
C THR A 72 -11.23 0.23 4.63
N ASP A 73 -11.81 -0.76 3.96
CA ASP A 73 -12.90 -0.53 2.99
C ASP A 73 -14.27 -0.62 3.66
N ILE A 74 -14.39 -1.48 4.69
CA ILE A 74 -15.60 -1.69 5.48
C ILE A 74 -15.28 -1.74 6.97
N VAL A 75 -16.20 -1.28 7.81
CA VAL A 75 -16.04 -1.37 9.27
C VAL A 75 -16.28 -2.80 9.77
N LEU A 76 -15.68 -3.15 10.91
CA LEU A 76 -16.00 -4.37 11.66
C LEU A 76 -17.46 -4.36 12.14
N GLY A 77 -18.10 -5.52 12.18
CA GLY A 77 -19.46 -5.71 12.68
C GLY A 77 -20.19 -6.87 12.03
N THR A 78 -21.49 -6.96 12.31
CA THR A 78 -22.38 -7.96 11.78
C THR A 78 -23.11 -7.42 10.55
N TYR A 79 -22.98 -8.12 9.43
CA TYR A 79 -23.57 -7.76 8.15
C TYR A 79 -24.68 -8.74 7.76
N ARG A 80 -25.71 -8.21 7.09
CA ARG A 80 -26.82 -9.00 6.53
C ARG A 80 -27.00 -8.71 5.05
N SER A 81 -27.22 -9.76 4.27
CA SER A 81 -27.71 -9.69 2.90
C SER A 81 -29.04 -10.42 2.78
N ALA A 82 -29.88 -9.97 1.85
CA ALA A 82 -31.16 -10.61 1.54
C ALA A 82 -30.99 -11.93 0.75
N GLY A 83 -29.77 -12.28 0.34
CA GLY A 83 -29.47 -13.51 -0.39
C GLY A 83 -29.05 -13.22 -1.84
N ARG A 84 -29.43 -14.12 -2.76
CA ARG A 84 -29.05 -14.03 -4.17
C ARG A 84 -29.53 -12.73 -4.82
N SER A 85 -28.62 -12.07 -5.55
CA SER A 85 -28.97 -10.95 -6.40
C SER A 85 -29.73 -11.41 -7.64
N SER A 86 -30.78 -10.67 -8.03
CA SER A 86 -31.50 -10.92 -9.30
C SER A 86 -30.63 -10.61 -10.53
N GLN A 87 -29.55 -9.83 -10.34
CA GLN A 87 -28.54 -9.54 -11.35
C GLN A 87 -27.33 -10.49 -11.25
N GLY A 88 -27.32 -11.41 -10.27
CA GLY A 88 -26.21 -12.31 -10.00
C GLY A 88 -26.22 -13.55 -10.89
N GLU A 89 -25.03 -13.94 -11.35
CA GLU A 89 -24.81 -15.10 -12.21
C GLU A 89 -24.87 -16.43 -11.42
N SER A 90 -24.68 -16.37 -10.11
CA SER A 90 -24.69 -17.53 -9.20
C SER A 90 -25.54 -17.26 -7.93
N ASP A 91 -25.61 -18.24 -7.04
CA ASP A 91 -26.19 -18.03 -5.72
C ASP A 91 -25.28 -17.11 -4.89
N CYS A 92 -25.84 -16.41 -3.91
CA CYS A 92 -25.07 -15.47 -3.09
C CYS A 92 -23.97 -16.23 -2.36
N TYR A 93 -22.72 -15.90 -2.70
CA TYR A 93 -21.53 -16.45 -2.09
C TYR A 93 -20.79 -15.38 -1.30
N TRP A 94 -20.29 -15.74 -0.12
CA TRP A 94 -19.33 -14.93 0.60
C TRP A 94 -18.24 -15.77 1.24
N ALA A 95 -17.10 -15.13 1.51
CA ALA A 95 -16.02 -15.68 2.31
C ALA A 95 -15.37 -14.63 3.20
N ARG A 96 -15.08 -15.00 4.45
CA ARG A 96 -14.13 -14.30 5.32
C ARG A 96 -12.72 -14.85 5.02
N LEU A 97 -11.74 -13.97 4.86
CA LEU A 97 -10.39 -14.34 4.41
C LEU A 97 -9.31 -13.93 5.42
N ASN A 98 -8.30 -14.78 5.59
CA ASN A 98 -7.09 -14.50 6.39
C ASN A 98 -6.11 -13.56 5.69
N SER A 99 -6.24 -13.38 4.37
CA SER A 99 -5.42 -12.47 3.57
C SER A 99 -6.24 -11.92 2.38
N LEU A 100 -5.59 -11.21 1.46
CA LEU A 100 -6.22 -10.80 0.19
C LEU A 100 -6.19 -11.89 -0.89
N ASN A 101 -5.61 -13.05 -0.60
CA ASN A 101 -5.69 -14.21 -1.46
C ASN A 101 -7.09 -14.86 -1.32
N PRO A 102 -7.87 -15.00 -2.41
CA PRO A 102 -9.23 -15.54 -2.34
C PRO A 102 -9.30 -17.00 -1.86
N THR A 103 -8.18 -17.74 -1.83
CA THR A 103 -8.13 -19.12 -1.34
C THR A 103 -7.85 -19.23 0.16
N ASP A 104 -7.46 -18.13 0.83
CA ASP A 104 -7.10 -18.14 2.25
C ASP A 104 -8.36 -18.00 3.12
N ILE A 105 -9.31 -18.92 2.94
CA ILE A 105 -10.66 -18.87 3.52
C ILE A 105 -10.63 -19.23 5.01
N ILE A 106 -11.26 -18.38 5.83
CA ILE A 106 -11.57 -18.63 7.25
C ILE A 106 -12.93 -19.34 7.34
N ASP A 107 -13.92 -18.79 6.65
CA ASP A 107 -15.31 -19.24 6.66
C ASP A 107 -15.99 -18.78 5.37
N ASN A 108 -16.95 -19.56 4.86
CA ASN A 108 -17.68 -19.23 3.67
C ASN A 108 -19.08 -19.86 3.66
N ASN A 109 -19.96 -19.30 2.85
CA ASN A 109 -21.27 -19.91 2.61
C ASN A 109 -21.80 -19.54 1.21
N ILE A 110 -22.68 -20.40 0.70
CA ILE A 110 -23.44 -20.17 -0.53
C ILE A 110 -24.93 -20.46 -0.28
N SER A 111 -25.80 -19.53 -0.65
CA SER A 111 -27.25 -19.70 -0.49
C SER A 111 -28.04 -18.75 -1.38
N ILE A 112 -29.24 -19.18 -1.77
CA ILE A 112 -30.24 -18.33 -2.40
C ILE A 112 -30.87 -17.38 -1.36
N GLY A 113 -31.04 -17.86 -0.13
CA GLY A 113 -31.76 -17.15 0.93
C GLY A 113 -30.91 -16.12 1.67
N PRO A 114 -31.52 -15.39 2.63
CA PRO A 114 -30.84 -14.40 3.44
C PRO A 114 -29.64 -14.96 4.19
N GLN A 115 -28.60 -14.14 4.35
CA GLN A 115 -27.35 -14.53 5.00
C GLN A 115 -26.91 -13.46 6.00
N VAL A 116 -26.26 -13.90 7.08
CA VAL A 116 -25.73 -13.04 8.14
C VAL A 116 -24.29 -13.48 8.43
N VAL A 117 -23.38 -12.53 8.55
CA VAL A 117 -21.97 -12.79 8.82
C VAL A 117 -21.44 -11.77 9.82
N ALA A 118 -20.71 -12.24 10.83
CA ALA A 118 -20.01 -11.38 11.78
C ALA A 118 -18.53 -11.29 11.39
N LEU A 119 -18.09 -10.11 10.95
CA LEU A 119 -16.69 -9.86 10.62
C LEU A 119 -15.87 -9.70 11.91
N GLN A 120 -14.83 -10.51 12.04
CA GLN A 120 -13.97 -10.55 13.21
C GLN A 120 -12.73 -9.66 13.01
N PRO A 121 -12.11 -9.16 14.09
CA PRO A 121 -10.89 -8.36 14.00
C PRO A 121 -9.71 -9.07 13.30
N SER A 122 -9.72 -10.40 13.24
CA SER A 122 -8.70 -11.21 12.56
C SER A 122 -8.91 -11.32 11.04
N ASP A 123 -10.07 -10.92 10.54
CA ASP A 123 -10.38 -11.03 9.11
C ASP A 123 -9.60 -9.95 8.36
N ALA A 124 -8.80 -10.37 7.38
CA ALA A 124 -8.11 -9.42 6.52
C ALA A 124 -9.06 -8.85 5.46
N ALA A 125 -9.97 -9.69 4.95
CA ALA A 125 -10.90 -9.30 3.90
C ALA A 125 -12.21 -10.09 3.93
N PHE A 126 -13.22 -9.50 3.31
CA PHE A 126 -14.51 -10.11 3.02
C PHE A 126 -14.72 -10.13 1.50
N LEU A 127 -14.91 -11.31 0.93
CA LEU A 127 -15.23 -11.50 -0.48
C LEU A 127 -16.73 -11.78 -0.60
N THR A 128 -17.40 -11.11 -1.53
CA THR A 128 -18.82 -11.35 -1.86
C THR A 128 -19.02 -11.40 -3.37
N HIS A 129 -19.91 -12.30 -3.81
CA HIS A 129 -20.29 -12.44 -5.21
C HIS A 129 -21.77 -12.82 -5.36
N SER A 130 -22.45 -12.21 -6.34
CA SER A 130 -23.86 -12.47 -6.66
C SER A 130 -24.83 -12.30 -5.47
N CYS A 131 -24.46 -11.47 -4.50
CA CYS A 131 -25.29 -11.17 -3.33
C CYS A 131 -26.05 -9.85 -3.50
N GLN A 132 -27.25 -9.78 -2.93
CA GLN A 132 -27.88 -8.50 -2.62
C GLN A 132 -26.97 -7.69 -1.67
N PRO A 133 -27.08 -6.36 -1.61
CA PRO A 133 -26.20 -5.52 -0.80
C PRO A 133 -26.11 -6.00 0.65
N TRP A 134 -24.89 -6.02 1.17
CA TRP A 134 -24.66 -6.28 2.59
C TRP A 134 -24.78 -4.98 3.37
N GLN A 135 -25.52 -5.00 4.47
CA GLN A 135 -25.67 -3.86 5.37
C GLN A 135 -25.25 -4.25 6.78
N LYS A 136 -24.46 -3.40 7.44
CA LYS A 136 -24.13 -3.56 8.87
C LYS A 136 -25.40 -3.42 9.72
N THR A 137 -25.54 -4.23 10.74
CA THR A 137 -26.76 -4.35 11.56
C THR A 137 -26.56 -4.11 13.06
N ASP A 138 -25.32 -3.84 13.48
CA ASP A 138 -24.92 -3.55 14.87
C ASP A 138 -24.02 -2.30 14.94
#